data_AF-A0A426TFZ8-F1
#
_entry.id   AF-A0A426TFZ8-F1
#
_cell.length_a   1.000
_cell.length_b   1.000
_cell.length_c   1.000
_cell.angle_alpha   90.00
_cell.angle_beta   90.00
_cell.angle_gamma   90.00
#
_symmetry.space_group_name_H-M   'P 1'
#
loop_
_entity.id
_entity.type
_entity.pdbx_description
1 polymer ?
#
loop_
_entity_poly.entity_id
_entity_poly.type
_entity_poly.pdbx_seq_one_letter_code
_entity_poly.pdbx_strand_id
1 'polypeptide(L)' 'MTKNIIKWEKDGFILQSFQVGFAEKYYEDCFTKPSVEIYRLTGSSGTYTKDDVINFYNRIVADPDRFDFIWLFVNCSG' A
#
# COMPACT_ATOMS: atom_id res chain seq x y z
N MET A 1 18.00 7.42 -8.84
CA MET A 1 18.17 5.96 -8.66
C MET A 1 17.05 5.25 -9.41
N THR A 2 17.31 4.15 -10.11
CA THR A 2 16.26 3.43 -10.85
C THR A 2 15.47 2.54 -9.89
N LYS A 3 14.13 2.66 -9.87
CA LYS A 3 13.22 1.82 -9.06
C LYS A 3 13.22 0.37 -9.61
N ASN A 4 14.26 -0.41 -9.31
CA ASN A 4 14.49 -1.74 -9.89
C ASN A 4 14.00 -2.91 -9.02
N ILE A 5 13.52 -2.65 -7.79
CA ILE A 5 13.00 -3.72 -6.92
C ILE A 5 11.50 -3.79 -7.10
N ILE A 6 11.06 -4.74 -7.94
CA ILE A 6 9.63 -4.95 -8.20
C ILE A 6 8.98 -5.70 -7.03
N LYS A 7 9.56 -6.84 -6.64
CA LYS A 7 9.08 -7.73 -5.58
C LYS A 7 10.25 -8.44 -4.90
N TRP A 8 10.09 -8.76 -3.62
CA TRP A 8 10.98 -9.62 -2.87
C TRP A 8 10.16 -10.57 -2.00
N GLU A 9 10.58 -11.82 -1.88
CA GLU A 9 9.83 -12.86 -1.16
C GLU A 9 10.69 -13.47 -0.05
N LYS A 10 10.09 -13.68 1.11
CA LYS A 10 10.72 -14.37 2.24
C LYS A 10 9.67 -14.92 3.19
N ASP A 11 9.86 -16.17 3.63
CA ASP A 11 9.07 -16.82 4.68
C ASP A 11 7.54 -16.73 4.47
N GLY A 12 7.09 -16.81 3.21
CA GLY A 12 5.66 -16.70 2.86
C GLY A 12 5.13 -15.27 2.79
N PHE A 13 5.99 -14.27 2.80
CA PHE A 13 5.63 -12.86 2.61
C PHE A 13 6.24 -12.31 1.32
N ILE A 14 5.51 -11.40 0.67
CA ILE A 14 5.99 -10.60 -0.45
C ILE A 14 6.09 -9.15 0.01
N LEU A 15 7.26 -8.55 -0.16
CA LEU A 15 7.46 -7.11 -0.18
C LEU A 15 7.36 -6.63 -1.63
N GLN A 16 6.28 -5.95 -1.98
CA GLN A 16 6.04 -5.47 -3.35
C GLN A 16 6.15 -3.94 -3.39
N SER A 17 6.92 -3.40 -4.34
CA SER A 17 6.95 -1.95 -4.58
C SER A 17 5.60 -1.41 -5.04
N PHE A 18 5.31 -0.15 -4.73
CA PHE A 18 4.16 0.52 -5.30
C PHE A 18 4.30 0.65 -6.82
N GLN A 19 3.22 0.36 -7.56
CA GLN A 19 3.22 0.24 -9.01
C GLN A 19 2.00 0.90 -9.63
N VAL A 20 2.17 1.46 -10.83
CA VAL A 20 1.06 1.99 -11.63
C VAL A 20 -0.01 0.90 -11.80
N GLY A 21 -1.28 1.27 -11.59
CA GLY A 21 -2.43 0.37 -11.73
C GLY A 21 -2.85 -0.37 -10.46
N PHE A 22 -2.14 -0.23 -9.34
CA PHE A 22 -2.47 -0.90 -8.07
C PHE A 22 -3.18 -0.01 -7.03
N ALA A 23 -3.45 1.26 -7.34
CA ALA A 23 -4.03 2.22 -6.39
C ALA A 23 -5.41 1.76 -5.84
N GLU A 24 -6.24 1.21 -6.71
CA GLU A 24 -7.56 0.66 -6.36
C GLU A 24 -7.44 -0.49 -5.36
N LYS A 25 -6.59 -1.48 -5.68
CA LYS A 25 -6.33 -2.61 -4.81
C LYS A 25 -5.75 -2.19 -3.45
N TYR A 26 -4.87 -1.20 -3.44
CA TYR A 26 -4.34 -0.63 -2.19
C TYR A 26 -5.44 -0.03 -1.31
N TYR A 27 -6.37 0.72 -1.91
CA TYR A 27 -7.54 1.23 -1.17
C TYR A 27 -8.39 0.08 -0.62
N GLU A 28 -8.71 -0.92 -1.45
CA GLU A 28 -9.51 -2.08 -1.06
C GLU A 28 -8.87 -2.85 0.11
N ASP A 29 -7.58 -3.16 0.01
CA ASP A 29 -6.87 -3.98 0.99
C ASP A 29 -6.62 -3.23 2.31
N CYS A 30 -6.39 -1.90 2.28
CA CYS A 30 -5.90 -1.16 3.44
C CYS A 30 -6.92 -0.19 4.08
N PHE A 31 -7.96 0.24 3.37
CA PHE A 31 -8.86 1.32 3.83
C PHE A 31 -10.33 0.93 3.91
N THR A 32 -10.73 -0.25 3.41
CA THR A 32 -12.14 -0.71 3.49
C THR A 32 -12.53 -1.32 4.83
N LYS A 33 -11.57 -1.57 5.71
CA LYS A 33 -11.79 -2.11 7.07
C LYS A 33 -11.29 -1.12 8.11
N PRO A 34 -12.14 -0.18 8.56
CA PRO A 34 -11.77 0.80 9.58
C PRO A 34 -11.31 0.14 10.88
N SER A 35 -10.22 0.63 11.46
CA SER A 35 -9.74 0.19 12.77
C SER A 35 -9.32 1.39 13.60
N VAL A 36 -10.07 1.66 14.68
CA VAL A 36 -9.78 2.76 15.62
C VAL A 36 -8.39 2.61 16.23
N GLU A 37 -7.96 1.38 16.49
CA GLU A 37 -6.62 1.11 17.00
C GLU A 37 -5.54 1.48 15.98
N ILE A 38 -5.71 1.10 14.71
CA ILE A 38 -4.78 1.50 13.64
C ILE A 38 -4.71 3.02 13.55
N TYR A 39 -5.84 3.72 13.60
CA TYR A 39 -5.88 5.19 13.52
C TYR A 39 -5.11 5.83 14.68
N ARG A 40 -5.34 5.35 15.90
CA ARG A 40 -4.62 5.82 17.09
C ARG A 40 -3.11 5.55 16.98
N LEU A 41 -2.71 4.35 16.55
CA LEU A 41 -1.29 3.95 16.46
C LEU A 41 -0.53 4.67 15.34
N THR A 42 -1.23 5.10 14.29
CA THR A 42 -0.63 5.77 13.12
C THR A 42 -0.82 7.28 13.12
N GLY A 43 -1.59 7.83 14.06
CA GLY A 43 -1.99 9.24 14.06
C GLY A 43 -2.88 9.61 12.87
N SER A 44 -3.51 8.62 12.22
CA SER A 44 -4.38 8.81 11.07
C SER A 44 -5.73 9.40 11.50
N SER A 45 -6.32 10.27 10.69
CA SER A 45 -7.68 10.79 10.93
C SER A 45 -8.76 9.73 10.69
N GLY A 46 -8.48 8.72 9.86
CA GLY A 46 -9.46 7.69 9.46
C GLY A 46 -10.61 8.21 8.58
N THR A 47 -10.50 9.43 8.06
CA THR A 47 -11.56 10.12 7.29
C THR A 47 -11.24 10.28 5.80
N TYR A 48 -10.27 9.52 5.29
CA TYR A 48 -9.87 9.64 3.88
C TYR A 48 -10.93 9.06 2.96
N THR A 49 -11.25 9.79 1.90
CA THR A 49 -12.06 9.27 0.82
C THR A 49 -11.24 8.31 -0.06
N LYS A 50 -11.94 7.51 -0.87
CA LYS A 50 -11.30 6.66 -1.88
C LYS A 50 -10.39 7.48 -2.81
N ASP A 51 -10.86 8.63 -3.26
CA ASP A 51 -10.11 9.52 -4.15
C ASP A 51 -8.85 10.06 -3.49
N ASP A 52 -8.91 10.42 -2.20
CA ASP A 52 -7.73 10.87 -1.44
C ASP A 52 -6.64 9.79 -1.44
N VAL A 53 -7.03 8.54 -1.18
CA VAL A 53 -6.11 7.39 -1.12
C VAL A 53 -5.52 7.08 -2.49
N ILE A 54 -6.35 7.06 -3.55
CA ILE A 54 -5.88 6.80 -4.91
C ILE A 54 -4.93 7.89 -5.39
N ASN A 55 -5.27 9.17 -5.15
CA ASN A 55 -4.42 10.29 -5.52
C ASN A 55 -3.10 10.29 -4.76
N PHE A 56 -3.13 9.98 -3.45
CA PHE A 56 -1.93 9.79 -2.66
C PHE A 56 -1.04 8.70 -3.25
N TYR A 57 -1.58 7.52 -3.52
CA TYR A 57 -0.84 6.39 -4.07
C TYR A 57 -0.16 6.75 -5.41
N ASN A 58 -0.93 7.32 -6.35
CA ASN A 58 -0.42 7.70 -7.67
C ASN A 58 0.70 8.74 -7.59
N ARG A 59 0.57 9.72 -6.69
CA ARG A 59 1.63 10.70 -6.42
C ARG A 59 2.92 10.04 -5.95
N ILE A 60 2.82 9.06 -5.04
CA ILE A 60 3.97 8.32 -4.51
C ILE A 60 4.65 7.48 -5.60
N VAL A 61 3.87 6.82 -6.45
CA VAL A 61 4.42 6.05 -7.59
C VAL A 61 5.22 6.96 -8.53
N ALA A 62 4.69 8.15 -8.82
CA ALA A 62 5.30 9.13 -9.71
C ALA A 62 6.52 9.87 -9.09
N ASP A 63 6.66 9.87 -7.76
CA ASP A 63 7.74 10.56 -7.07
C ASP A 63 9.06 9.74 -7.13
N PRO A 64 10.13 10.25 -7.78
CA PRO A 64 11.38 9.52 -7.96
C PRO A 64 12.18 9.32 -6.66
N ASP A 65 11.90 10.11 -5.63
CA ASP A 65 12.62 10.09 -4.36
C ASP A 65 11.90 9.22 -3.30
N ARG A 66 10.74 8.67 -3.66
CA ARG A 66 9.93 7.79 -2.81
C ARG A 66 10.03 6.32 -3.23
N PHE A 67 10.26 5.46 -2.23
CA PHE A 67 10.29 4.01 -2.37
C PHE A 67 9.36 3.40 -1.33
N ASP A 68 8.09 3.30 -1.69
CA ASP A 68 7.05 2.73 -0.85
C ASP A 68 6.75 1.29 -1.29
N PHE A 69 6.46 0.44 -0.31
CA PHE A 69 6.23 -0.99 -0.50
C PHE A 69 4.98 -1.43 0.26
N ILE A 70 4.28 -2.42 -0.27
CA ILE A 70 3.21 -3.14 0.41
C ILE A 70 3.70 -4.53 0.82
N TRP A 71 3.30 -4.95 2.01
CA TRP A 71 3.49 -6.32 2.49
C TRP A 71 2.26 -7.15 2.15
N LEU A 72 2.47 -8.26 1.45
CA LEU A 72 1.42 -9.22 1.11
C LEU A 72 1.77 -10.57 1.73
N PHE A 73 0.75 -11.30 2.16
CA PHE A 73 0.93 -12.68 2.62
C PHE A 73 0.67 -13.66 1.48
N VAL A 74 1.59 -14.60 1.27
CA VAL A 74 1.47 -15.70 0.32
C VAL A 74 0.91 -16.89 1.07
N ASN A 75 -0.40 -16.87 1.34
CA ASN A 75 -1.27 -18.05 1.56
C ASN A 75 -2.63 -17.64 2.14
N CYS A 76 -3.59 -17.41 1.25
CA CYS A 76 -4.97 -17.81 1.51
C CYS A 76 -5.43 -18.63 0.30
N SER A 77 -4.91 -19.84 0.18
CA SER A 77 -5.57 -20.90 -0.58
C SER A 77 -6.83 -21.26 0.20
N GLY A 78 -7.96 -20.68 -0.20
CA GLY A 78 -9.27 -21.25 0.10
C GLY A 78 -9.53 -22.46 -0.78
#